data_AF-A0A1Y2TGU4-F1
#
_entry.id   AF-A0A1Y2TGU4-F1
#
_cell.length_a   1.000
_cell.length_b   1.000
_cell.length_c   1.000
_cell.angle_alpha   90.00
_cell.angle_beta   90.00
_cell.angle_gamma   90.00
#
_symmetry.space_group_name_H-M   'P 1'
#
loop_
_entity.id
_entity.type
_entity.pdbx_description
1 polymer ?
#
loop_
_entity_poly.entity_id
_entity_poly.type
_entity_poly.pdbx_seq_one_letter_code
_entity_poly.pdbx_strand_id
1 'polypeptide(L)' 'MSKTRQEKRSKIKPFVKAINYNHLMPTRYTLELEGLKGVLTADTFKEVSQREDAKKNVKKVLEERYTSGKNRWFFTPLRF' A
#
# COMPACT_ATOMS: atom_id res chain seq x y z
N MET A 1 -17.65 16.14 -7.60
CA MET A 1 -16.41 15.84 -8.36
C MET A 1 -16.81 15.12 -9.64
N SER A 2 -16.25 15.46 -10.81
CA SER A 2 -16.52 14.66 -12.02
C SER A 2 -15.94 13.25 -11.88
N LYS A 3 -16.53 12.26 -12.56
CA LYS A 3 -16.06 10.86 -12.54
C LYS A 3 -14.56 10.75 -12.87
N THR A 4 -14.13 11.44 -13.91
CA THR A 4 -12.72 11.52 -14.34
C THR A 4 -11.78 12.10 -13.28
N ARG A 5 -12.26 13.08 -12.49
CA ARG A 5 -11.47 13.70 -11.42
C ARG A 5 -11.41 12.81 -10.18
N GLN A 6 -12.47 12.05 -9.91
CA GLN A 6 -12.53 11.08 -8.82
C GLN A 6 -11.57 9.91 -9.06
N GLU A 7 -11.53 9.36 -10.26
CA GLU A 7 -10.58 8.31 -10.65
C GLU A 7 -9.12 8.77 -10.50
N LYS A 8 -8.78 9.97 -10.97
CA LYS A 8 -7.42 10.51 -10.85
C LYS A 8 -6.99 10.68 -9.39
N ARG A 9 -7.89 11.10 -8.50
CA ARG A 9 -7.59 11.29 -7.06
C ARG A 9 -7.56 10.00 -6.25
N SER A 10 -8.14 8.92 -6.77
CA SER A 10 -8.17 7.62 -6.10
C SER A 10 -6.92 6.77 -6.38
N LYS A 11 -5.99 7.28 -7.21
CA LYS A 11 -4.74 6.58 -7.53
C LYS A 11 -3.78 6.60 -6.35
N ILE A 12 -3.18 5.44 -6.07
CA ILE A 12 -2.22 5.26 -4.96
C ILE A 12 -0.83 4.98 -5.52
N LYS A 13 0.20 5.60 -4.92
CA LYS A 13 1.61 5.33 -5.22
C LYS A 13 2.24 4.56 -4.04
N PRO A 14 2.32 3.22 -4.10
CA PRO A 14 2.89 2.44 -3.01
C PRO A 14 4.42 2.47 -3.00
N PHE A 15 4.98 2.10 -1.84
CA PHE A 15 6.40 1.81 -1.66
C PHE A 15 6.57 0.51 -0.87
N VAL A 16 7.75 -0.09 -1.00
CA VAL A 16 8.14 -1.31 -0.29
C VAL A 16 9.53 -1.05 0.29
N LYS A 17 9.72 -1.33 1.58
CA LYS A 17 10.98 -1.04 2.29
C LYS A 17 11.20 -2.04 3.43
N ALA A 18 12.43 -2.51 3.58
CA ALA A 18 12.87 -3.19 4.80
C ALA A 18 13.17 -2.15 5.88
N ILE A 19 12.54 -2.26 7.04
CA ILE A 19 12.60 -1.25 8.11
C ILE A 19 12.90 -1.95 9.45
N ASN A 20 13.81 -1.39 10.23
CA ASN A 20 14.09 -1.82 11.60
C ASN A 20 12.89 -1.48 12.51
N TYR A 21 12.55 -2.35 13.45
CA TYR A 21 11.46 -2.13 14.42
C TYR A 21 11.57 -0.80 15.18
N ASN A 22 12.79 -0.31 15.47
CA ASN A 22 12.97 0.97 16.15
C ASN A 22 12.50 2.18 15.31
N HIS A 23 12.36 2.02 13.99
CA HIS A 23 11.87 3.07 13.09
C HIS A 23 10.36 2.96 12.82
N LEU A 24 9.66 2.08 13.52
CA LEU A 24 8.21 1.90 13.42
C LEU A 24 7.55 2.38 14.70
N MET A 25 6.49 3.18 14.56
CA MET A 25 5.57 3.48 15.64
C MET A 25 4.38 2.51 15.53
N PRO A 26 4.22 1.54 16.44
CA PRO A 26 3.07 0.64 16.42
C PRO A 26 1.77 1.42 16.58
N THR A 27 0.73 1.01 15.87
CA THR A 27 -0.60 1.64 15.96
C THR A 27 -1.63 0.58 16.33
N ARG A 28 -2.74 1.00 16.94
CA ARG A 28 -3.84 0.09 17.32
C ARG A 28 -4.62 -0.49 16.14
N TYR A 29 -4.44 0.08 14.95
CA TYR A 29 -5.22 -0.28 13.76
C TYR A 29 -4.57 -1.47 13.06
N THR A 30 -5.39 -2.44 12.65
CA THR A 30 -4.95 -3.57 11.84
C THR A 30 -5.37 -3.38 10.38
N LEU A 31 -4.54 -3.88 9.47
CA LEU A 31 -4.85 -4.00 8.05
C LEU A 31 -4.78 -5.49 7.73
N GLU A 32 -5.89 -6.10 7.34
CA GLU A 32 -5.88 -7.49 6.88
C GLU A 32 -5.15 -7.55 5.53
N LEU A 33 -4.12 -8.39 5.41
CA LEU A 33 -3.20 -8.41 4.28
C LEU A 33 -3.36 -9.66 3.39
N GLU A 34 -4.57 -10.21 3.29
CA GLU A 34 -4.81 -11.48 2.58
C GLU A 34 -4.29 -11.49 1.14
N GLY A 35 -4.34 -10.36 0.42
CA GLY A 35 -3.82 -10.24 -0.96
C GLY A 35 -2.34 -9.83 -1.07
N LEU A 36 -1.64 -9.61 0.04
CA LEU A 36 -0.24 -9.15 0.07
C LEU A 36 0.72 -10.18 0.68
N LYS A 37 0.17 -11.21 1.34
CA LYS A 37 0.93 -12.31 1.93
C LYS A 37 1.58 -13.13 0.82
N GLY A 38 2.92 -13.17 0.80
CA GLY A 38 3.70 -13.90 -0.21
C GLY A 38 4.10 -13.08 -1.44
N VAL A 39 3.50 -11.90 -1.67
CA VAL A 39 3.95 -10.99 -2.75
C VAL A 39 5.26 -10.29 -2.37
N LEU A 40 5.49 -10.07 -1.08
CA LEU A 40 6.68 -9.42 -0.55
C LEU A 40 7.54 -10.45 0.20
N THR A 41 8.54 -11.00 -0.49
CA THR A 41 9.56 -11.87 0.10
C THR A 41 10.92 -11.18 0.12
N ALA A 42 11.88 -11.72 0.88
CA ALA A 42 13.25 -11.20 0.92
C ALA A 42 13.90 -11.15 -0.47
N ASP A 43 13.50 -12.07 -1.36
CA ASP A 43 14.03 -12.15 -2.73
C ASP A 43 13.56 -11.00 -3.62
N THR A 44 12.34 -10.48 -3.41
CA THR A 44 11.83 -9.32 -4.16
C THR A 44 12.67 -8.06 -4.00
N PHE A 45 13.54 -8.01 -2.99
CA PHE A 45 14.45 -6.90 -2.77
C PHE A 45 15.78 -7.04 -3.51
N LYS A 46 16.10 -8.19 -4.11
CA LYS A 46 17.38 -8.42 -4.81
C LYS A 46 17.43 -7.70 -6.15
N GLU A 47 16.34 -7.77 -6.92
CA GLU A 47 16.28 -7.17 -8.26
C GLU A 47 15.28 -6.01 -8.36
N VAL A 48 15.60 -5.03 -9.19
CA VAL A 48 14.76 -3.84 -9.39
C VAL A 48 13.46 -4.18 -10.13
N SER A 49 13.52 -5.07 -11.12
CA SER A 49 12.36 -5.58 -11.87
C SER A 49 11.30 -6.18 -10.93
N GLN A 50 11.73 -7.04 -10.01
CA GLN A 50 10.85 -7.69 -9.04
C GLN A 50 10.20 -6.68 -8.08
N ARG A 51 10.94 -5.62 -7.68
CA ARG A 51 10.37 -4.53 -6.88
C ARG A 51 9.29 -3.77 -7.63
N GLU A 52 9.46 -3.56 -8.93
CA GLU A 52 8.46 -2.88 -9.76
C GLU A 52 7.18 -3.70 -9.90
N ASP A 53 7.32 -5.00 -10.12
CA ASP A 53 6.17 -5.90 -10.25
C ASP A 53 5.44 -6.09 -8.92
N ALA A 54 6.17 -6.20 -7.82
CA ALA A 54 5.60 -6.17 -6.47
C ALA A 54 4.80 -4.87 -6.23
N LYS A 55 5.36 -3.70 -6.60
CA LYS A 55 4.65 -2.41 -6.48
C LYS A 55 3.38 -2.36 -7.32
N LYS A 56 3.36 -2.93 -8.53
CA LYS A 56 2.16 -2.98 -9.38
C LYS A 56 1.06 -3.82 -8.73
N ASN A 57 1.41 -4.96 -8.14
CA ASN A 57 0.46 -5.82 -7.44
C ASN A 57 -0.07 -5.15 -6.16
N VAL A 58 0.82 -4.57 -5.35
CA VAL A 58 0.45 -3.81 -4.15
C VAL A 58 -0.48 -2.65 -4.48
N LYS A 59 -0.22 -1.94 -5.59
CA LYS A 59 -1.05 -0.82 -6.04
C LYS A 59 -2.49 -1.25 -6.30
N LYS A 60 -2.70 -2.34 -7.05
CA LYS A 60 -4.05 -2.84 -7.37
C LYS A 60 -4.86 -3.15 -6.10
N VAL A 61 -4.26 -3.90 -5.18
CA VAL A 61 -4.92 -4.30 -3.92
C VAL A 61 -5.27 -3.09 -3.05
N LEU A 62 -4.37 -2.10 -2.96
CA LEU A 62 -4.62 -0.89 -2.17
C LEU A 62 -5.69 0.01 -2.81
N GLU A 63 -5.72 0.13 -4.13
CA GLU A 63 -6.74 0.91 -4.85
C GLU A 63 -8.13 0.29 -4.70
N GLU A 64 -8.24 -1.04 -4.78
CA GLU A 64 -9.49 -1.78 -4.50
C GLU A 64 -9.97 -1.60 -3.05
N ARG A 65 -9.05 -1.64 -2.08
CA ARG A 65 -9.41 -1.38 -0.68
C ARG A 65 -9.87 0.06 -0.46
N TYR A 66 -9.20 1.02 -1.07
CA TYR A 66 -9.57 2.43 -0.98
C TYR A 66 -10.97 2.71 -1.54
N THR A 67 -11.31 2.12 -2.69
CA THR A 67 -12.66 2.27 -3.28
C THR A 67 -13.73 1.56 -2.46
N SER A 68 -13.41 0.43 -1.82
CA SER A 68 -14.34 -0.27 -0.90
C SER A 68 -14.61 0.48 0.42
N GLY A 69 -13.85 1.54 0.72
CA GLY A 69 -14.02 2.34 1.94
C GLY A 69 -13.52 1.68 3.22
N LYS A 70 -12.84 0.53 3.13
CA LYS A 70 -12.20 -0.15 4.26
C LYS A 70 -10.93 0.61 4.71
N ASN A 71 -10.57 0.47 5.98
CA ASN A 71 -9.33 1.03 6.55
C ASN A 71 -9.12 2.54 6.29
N ARG A 72 -10.17 3.36 6.49
CA ARG A 72 -10.14 4.82 6.21
C ARG A 72 -8.95 5.55 6.85
N TRP A 73 -8.56 5.15 8.06
CA TRP A 73 -7.42 5.75 8.76
C TRP A 73 -6.10 5.55 7.99
N PHE A 74 -5.87 4.36 7.43
CA PHE A 74 -4.65 4.03 6.69
C PHE A 74 -4.48 4.87 5.40
N PHE A 75 -5.58 5.21 4.74
CA PHE A 75 -5.57 6.03 3.52
C PHE A 75 -5.65 7.54 3.78
N THR A 76 -5.72 7.96 5.05
CA THR A 76 -5.71 9.37 5.41
C THR A 76 -4.26 9.81 5.66
N PRO A 77 -3.76 10.88 5.02
CA PRO A 77 -2.40 11.34 5.24
C PRO A 77 -2.22 11.82 6.68
N LEU A 78 -1.16 11.33 7.34
CA LEU A 78 -0.76 11.81 8.66
C LEU A 78 -0.29 13.26 8.54
N ARG A 79 -0.92 14.17 9.28
CA ARG A 79 -0.53 15.58 9.36
C ARG A 79 0.27 15.78 10.64
N PHE A 80 1.49 16.28 10.49
CA PHE A 80 2.36 16.71 11.57
C PHE A 80 2.94 18.08 11.21
#